data_AF-A0AAJ7SNF7-F1
#
_entry.id   AF-A0AAJ7SNF7-F1
#
_cell.length_a   1.000
_cell.length_b   1.000
_cell.length_c   1.000
_cell.angle_alpha   90.00
_cell.angle_beta   90.00
_cell.angle_gamma   90.00
#
_symmetry.space_group_name_H-M   'P 1'
#
loop_
_entity.id
_entity.type
_entity.pdbx_description
1 polymer ?
#
loop_
_entity_poly.entity_id
_entity_poly.type
_entity_poly.pdbx_seq_one_letter_code
_entity_poly.pdbx_strand_id
1 'polypeptide(L)'
;MAAWWTRVTRLRPLSLLLRAAPPGFARVAGTGTRSRSWTETRAETRALRWAHGSVAPVAAPVAAPRGAEHSRSPDELTGPSFFTIIYWVLCRNNNAHLLQVECKNRYGPMWKSKFGPYMVISVADADLIEQVIRQEGKYPIRFDMKNWTDYRDLRGYAYGPFTENGSKWNQLRSVLNQKMLRPRDMVAYVKPINEVVTDLLARLHMLSASNGGMVNNLANEFYKFAFEGISTVLFEKRLGCLEQSVPEETQVFIDAVRTVFIHSEKMALIPKWIRMILPLWKHYCNAWDVIFSFGMKEIDKKMIKISEMVARGEPLEGEYLTYLLSNGKLTEHEIHGSIAELLMAGIDTTSNTMSWVLYHLSREPHLQERLHQEVEGVCPGNTIPNVQDLAKMSFLKAVIKEILRLYPVVPSNSRLIVEGGTKVGGYVFPKNVNV
;
A
#
# COMPACT_ATOMS: atom_id res chain seq x y z
N MET A 1 -18.51 -5.24 -34.34
CA MET A 1 -17.58 -4.65 -33.35
C MET A 1 -16.09 -4.77 -33.72
N ALA A 2 -15.68 -5.57 -34.71
CA ALA A 2 -14.27 -5.67 -35.14
C ALA A 2 -13.78 -4.51 -36.06
N ALA A 3 -14.67 -3.78 -36.74
CA ALA A 3 -14.30 -2.66 -37.62
C ALA A 3 -14.14 -1.30 -36.88
N TRP A 4 -14.53 -1.22 -35.61
CA TRP A 4 -14.44 0.02 -34.82
C TRP A 4 -13.05 0.19 -34.16
N TRP A 5 -12.39 -0.93 -33.83
CA TRP A 5 -11.08 -0.94 -33.18
C TRP A 5 -9.90 -0.58 -34.10
N THR A 6 -10.04 -0.76 -35.41
CA THR A 6 -9.00 -0.39 -36.39
C THR A 6 -8.88 1.12 -36.60
N ARG A 7 -9.85 1.92 -36.13
CA ARG A 7 -9.86 3.39 -36.25
C ARG A 7 -9.27 4.12 -35.05
N VAL A 8 -9.11 3.46 -33.89
CA VAL A 8 -8.54 4.05 -32.66
C VAL A 8 -7.01 3.92 -32.60
N THR A 9 -6.41 3.04 -33.41
CA THR A 9 -4.95 2.84 -33.47
C THR A 9 -4.21 3.75 -34.48
N ARG A 10 -4.91 4.69 -35.13
CA ARG A 10 -4.31 5.71 -36.01
C ARG A 10 -4.63 7.14 -35.55
N LEU A 11 -4.19 7.51 -34.36
CA LEU A 11 -3.98 8.91 -34.02
C LEU A 11 -2.49 9.10 -33.70
N ARG A 12 -1.76 9.65 -34.67
CA ARG A 12 -0.39 10.13 -34.49
C ARG A 12 -0.39 11.31 -33.52
N PRO A 13 0.69 11.50 -32.74
CA PRO A 13 0.79 12.59 -31.77
C PRO A 13 0.80 13.95 -32.48
N LEU A 14 -0.03 14.87 -32.00
CA LEU A 14 0.03 16.29 -32.36
C LEU A 14 1.23 16.91 -31.62
N SER A 15 2.41 16.67 -32.18
CA SER A 15 3.65 17.36 -31.84
C SER A 15 4.35 17.72 -33.14
N LEU A 16 3.92 18.82 -33.78
CA LEU A 16 4.63 19.56 -34.83
C LEU A 16 3.67 20.59 -35.44
N LEU A 17 3.65 21.80 -34.90
CA LEU A 17 3.26 23.01 -35.62
C LEU A 17 3.81 24.21 -34.87
N LEU A 18 5.14 24.38 -34.89
CA LEU A 18 5.80 25.67 -34.63
C LEU A 18 7.22 25.60 -35.23
N ARG A 19 7.34 25.98 -36.50
CA ARG A 19 8.55 26.60 -37.09
C ARG A 19 8.25 27.05 -38.52
N ALA A 20 8.07 28.35 -38.68
CA ALA A 20 8.50 29.09 -39.86
C ALA A 20 8.62 30.56 -39.47
N ALA A 21 9.85 31.05 -39.39
CA ALA A 21 10.18 32.47 -39.45
C ALA A 21 11.36 32.61 -40.41
N PRO A 22 11.33 33.60 -41.30
CA PRO A 22 12.56 34.21 -41.80
C PRO A 22 12.43 35.76 -41.83
N PRO A 23 13.46 36.54 -42.23
CA PRO A 23 14.33 37.25 -41.29
C PRO A 23 14.27 38.78 -41.47
N GLY A 24 14.71 39.55 -40.46
CA GLY A 24 14.95 40.98 -40.68
C GLY A 24 15.19 41.83 -39.44
N PHE A 25 16.34 42.49 -39.45
CA PHE A 25 16.70 43.76 -38.78
C PHE A 25 17.11 43.77 -37.29
N ALA A 26 18.43 43.86 -37.14
CA ALA A 26 19.20 44.92 -36.47
C ALA A 26 19.16 45.09 -34.93
N ARG A 27 20.38 45.05 -34.38
CA ARG A 27 20.82 45.50 -33.04
C ARG A 27 20.26 46.86 -32.63
N VAL A 28 19.89 47.00 -31.34
CA VAL A 28 20.31 48.12 -30.46
C VAL A 28 20.32 47.64 -28.99
N ALA A 29 21.37 47.99 -28.27
CA ALA A 29 21.55 47.78 -26.83
C ALA A 29 20.74 48.80 -26.00
N GLY A 30 20.20 48.41 -24.85
CA GLY A 30 19.53 49.33 -23.95
C GLY A 30 19.17 48.71 -22.60
N THR A 31 19.85 49.16 -21.57
CA THR A 31 19.57 48.98 -20.13
C THR A 31 18.14 49.44 -19.78
N GLY A 32 17.44 48.69 -18.93
CA GLY A 32 16.16 49.15 -18.38
C GLY A 32 15.45 48.11 -17.51
N THR A 33 15.54 48.29 -16.21
CA THR A 33 14.72 47.66 -15.17
C THR A 33 13.22 47.77 -15.48
N ARG A 34 12.50 46.64 -15.45
CA ARG A 34 11.07 46.61 -15.14
C ARG A 34 10.63 45.23 -14.66
N SER A 35 10.21 45.20 -13.40
CA SER A 35 9.47 44.12 -12.75
C SER A 35 8.27 43.70 -13.59
N ARG A 36 8.12 42.40 -13.85
CA ARG A 36 6.84 41.80 -14.23
C ARG A 36 6.50 40.71 -13.23
N SER A 37 5.47 41.02 -12.46
CA SER A 37 4.71 40.13 -11.59
C SER A 37 4.24 38.90 -12.36
N TRP A 38 4.61 37.72 -11.86
CA TRP A 38 3.93 36.48 -12.18
C TRP A 38 2.66 36.41 -11.33
N THR A 39 1.51 36.62 -11.95
CA THR A 39 0.21 36.29 -11.37
C THR A 39 0.05 34.77 -11.40
N GLU A 40 0.38 34.12 -10.29
CA GLU A 40 -0.01 32.74 -10.02
C GLU A 40 -1.53 32.65 -9.86
N THR A 41 -2.12 31.79 -10.68
CA THR A 41 -3.48 31.29 -10.55
C THR A 41 -3.63 30.56 -9.22
N ARG A 42 -4.22 31.26 -8.23
CA ARG A 42 -4.73 30.68 -6.98
C ARG A 42 -5.77 29.60 -7.29
N ALA A 43 -5.35 28.35 -7.23
CA ALA A 43 -6.24 27.20 -7.04
C ALA A 43 -5.74 26.42 -5.80
N GLU A 44 -6.46 26.67 -4.70
CA GLU A 44 -6.64 25.74 -3.57
C GLU A 44 -5.40 25.29 -2.78
N THR A 45 -4.84 26.21 -2.00
CA THR A 45 -4.19 25.87 -0.73
C THR A 45 -5.07 26.40 0.41
N ARG A 46 -6.09 25.64 0.81
CA ARG A 46 -6.79 25.91 2.06
C ARG A 46 -5.90 25.40 3.20
N ALA A 47 -5.26 26.32 3.90
CA ALA A 47 -4.65 26.06 5.19
C ALA A 47 -5.70 25.41 6.10
N LEU A 48 -5.46 24.18 6.52
CA LEU A 48 -6.23 23.50 7.54
C LEU A 48 -5.98 24.24 8.86
N ARG A 49 -6.91 25.13 9.24
CA ARG A 49 -6.94 25.69 10.58
C ARG A 49 -7.45 24.61 11.53
N TRP A 50 -6.60 24.20 12.46
CA TRP A 50 -6.98 23.41 13.62
C TRP A 50 -7.97 24.23 14.47
N ALA A 51 -9.21 23.78 14.54
CA ALA A 51 -10.21 24.41 15.38
C ALA A 51 -9.98 24.01 16.85
N HIS A 52 -9.40 24.90 17.64
CA HIS A 52 -9.60 24.88 19.09
C HIS A 52 -11.02 25.37 19.40
N GLY A 53 -11.96 24.43 19.44
CA GLY A 53 -13.34 24.66 19.86
C GLY A 53 -13.63 23.83 21.11
N SER A 54 -13.92 24.50 22.21
CA SER A 54 -14.54 23.92 23.41
C SER A 54 -15.75 23.08 23.04
N VAL A 55 -15.73 21.79 23.39
CA VAL A 55 -16.82 20.84 23.15
C VAL A 55 -18.01 21.20 24.03
N ALA A 56 -19.05 21.78 23.44
CA ALA A 56 -20.36 21.85 24.07
C ALA A 56 -21.00 20.43 24.05
N PRO A 57 -21.77 20.04 25.09
CA PRO A 57 -22.33 18.70 25.16
C PRO A 57 -23.32 18.49 24.01
N VAL A 58 -23.04 17.50 23.18
CA VAL A 58 -23.92 17.04 22.10
C VAL A 58 -25.15 16.41 22.75
N ALA A 59 -26.34 16.96 22.48
CA ALA A 59 -27.59 16.37 22.89
C ALA A 59 -27.70 14.94 22.33
N ALA A 60 -28.03 13.99 23.20
CA ALA A 60 -28.21 12.59 22.83
C ALA A 60 -29.23 12.46 21.69
N PRO A 61 -28.98 11.61 20.68
CA PRO A 61 -29.93 11.42 19.60
C PRO A 61 -31.22 10.82 20.16
N VAL A 62 -32.34 11.49 19.88
CA VAL A 62 -33.69 10.99 20.18
C VAL A 62 -33.85 9.66 19.45
N ALA A 63 -34.05 8.60 20.22
CA ALA A 63 -34.28 7.25 19.69
C ALA A 63 -35.51 7.28 18.76
N ALA A 64 -35.29 6.96 17.48
CA ALA A 64 -36.39 6.71 16.55
C ALA A 64 -37.22 5.51 17.03
N PRO A 65 -38.56 5.51 16.84
CA PRO A 65 -39.39 4.41 17.29
C PRO A 65 -39.00 3.13 16.53
N ARG A 66 -38.77 2.04 17.27
CA ARG A 66 -38.58 0.69 16.72
C ARG A 66 -39.89 0.19 16.11
N GLY A 67 -40.19 0.63 14.90
CA GLY A 67 -41.18 0.02 14.01
C GLY A 67 -40.54 -1.12 13.22
N ALA A 68 -41.28 -2.21 13.00
CA ALA A 68 -40.82 -3.41 12.30
C ALA A 68 -39.98 -3.11 11.05
N GLU A 69 -38.68 -3.42 11.10
CA GLU A 69 -37.72 -3.13 10.02
C GLU A 69 -38.09 -3.90 8.74
N HIS A 70 -38.81 -3.24 7.84
CA HIS A 70 -38.83 -3.62 6.44
C HIS A 70 -37.40 -3.50 5.92
N SER A 71 -36.78 -4.65 5.67
CA SER A 71 -35.44 -4.71 5.08
C SER A 71 -35.48 -4.14 3.67
N ARG A 72 -34.68 -3.12 3.40
CA ARG A 72 -34.62 -2.45 2.09
C ARG A 72 -33.82 -3.27 1.08
N SER A 73 -34.25 -3.23 -0.17
CA SER A 73 -33.54 -3.90 -1.26
C SER A 73 -32.25 -3.14 -1.64
N PRO A 74 -31.15 -3.81 -2.04
CA PRO A 74 -29.98 -3.15 -2.62
C PRO A 74 -30.31 -2.26 -3.83
N ASP A 75 -31.42 -2.53 -4.53
CA ASP A 75 -31.86 -1.72 -5.65
C ASP A 75 -32.28 -0.30 -5.28
N GLU A 76 -32.67 -0.07 -4.02
CA GLU A 76 -33.02 1.23 -3.48
C GLU A 76 -31.78 2.10 -3.19
N LEU A 77 -30.58 1.52 -3.17
CA LEU A 77 -29.36 2.31 -3.00
C LEU A 77 -29.09 3.16 -4.23
N THR A 78 -28.73 4.42 -3.98
CA THR A 78 -28.27 5.33 -5.02
C THR A 78 -26.81 5.05 -5.36
N GLY A 79 -26.39 5.54 -6.53
CA GLY A 79 -25.03 5.37 -6.99
C GLY A 79 -24.82 5.91 -8.39
N PRO A 80 -23.56 6.00 -8.85
CA PRO A 80 -23.26 6.47 -10.19
C PRO A 80 -23.81 5.51 -11.25
N SER A 81 -24.33 6.06 -12.34
CA SER A 81 -24.75 5.25 -13.49
C SER A 81 -23.53 4.59 -14.14
N PHE A 82 -23.77 3.50 -14.88
CA PHE A 82 -22.71 2.82 -15.64
C PHE A 82 -21.95 3.77 -16.59
N PHE A 83 -22.65 4.66 -17.29
CA PHE A 83 -22.03 5.66 -18.17
C PHE A 83 -21.23 6.70 -17.41
N THR A 84 -21.69 7.10 -16.22
CA THR A 84 -20.96 7.99 -15.33
C THR A 84 -19.64 7.38 -14.89
N ILE A 85 -19.64 6.09 -14.52
CA ILE A 85 -18.43 5.35 -14.15
C ILE A 85 -17.46 5.28 -15.33
N ILE A 86 -17.94 4.92 -16.53
CA ILE A 86 -17.09 4.85 -17.74
C ILE A 86 -16.47 6.21 -18.04
N TYR A 87 -17.28 7.28 -18.02
CA TYR A 87 -16.80 8.64 -18.25
C TYR A 87 -15.73 9.03 -17.21
N TRP A 88 -15.93 8.69 -15.94
CA TRP A 88 -14.95 8.96 -14.91
C TRP A 88 -13.64 8.22 -15.11
N VAL A 89 -13.69 6.93 -15.46
CA VAL A 89 -12.49 6.11 -15.68
C VAL A 89 -11.73 6.52 -16.95
N LEU A 90 -12.43 6.90 -18.02
CA LEU A 90 -11.80 7.19 -19.32
C LEU A 90 -11.45 8.66 -19.55
N CYS A 91 -12.25 9.59 -19.01
CA CYS A 91 -12.16 11.02 -19.35
C CYS A 91 -11.77 11.89 -18.16
N ARG A 92 -12.00 11.44 -16.93
CA ARG A 92 -11.58 12.16 -15.72
C ARG A 92 -10.28 11.57 -15.21
N ASN A 93 -9.40 12.43 -14.67
CA ASN A 93 -8.10 12.02 -14.17
C ASN A 93 -8.27 10.85 -13.16
N ASN A 94 -7.45 9.81 -13.31
CA ASN A 94 -7.71 8.44 -12.89
C ASN A 94 -7.53 8.19 -11.36
N ASN A 95 -7.81 9.19 -10.53
CA ASN A 95 -7.61 9.14 -9.09
C ASN A 95 -8.81 8.49 -8.40
N ALA A 96 -8.80 7.15 -8.31
CA ALA A 96 -9.89 6.35 -7.75
C ALA A 96 -10.32 6.81 -6.34
N HIS A 97 -9.38 7.21 -5.49
CA HIS A 97 -9.68 7.70 -4.13
C HIS A 97 -10.48 9.01 -4.11
N LEU A 98 -10.20 9.96 -5.01
CA LEU A 98 -10.99 11.20 -5.12
C LEU A 98 -12.41 10.93 -5.59
N LEU A 99 -12.56 9.93 -6.47
CA LEU A 99 -13.86 9.50 -6.94
C LEU A 99 -14.70 8.90 -5.81
N GLN A 100 -14.10 8.13 -4.91
CA GLN A 100 -14.78 7.62 -3.72
C GLN A 100 -15.27 8.75 -2.80
N VAL A 101 -14.46 9.81 -2.61
CA VAL A 101 -14.87 11.00 -1.83
C VAL A 101 -16.06 11.71 -2.49
N GLU A 102 -16.02 11.89 -3.82
CA GLU A 102 -17.13 12.50 -4.55
C GLU A 102 -18.41 11.66 -4.49
N CYS A 103 -18.30 10.34 -4.61
CA CYS A 103 -19.43 9.42 -4.44
C CYS A 103 -20.01 9.50 -3.03
N LYS A 104 -19.18 9.49 -1.98
CA LYS A 104 -19.63 9.65 -0.60
C LYS A 104 -20.41 10.95 -0.41
N ASN A 105 -19.89 12.06 -0.95
CA ASN A 105 -20.52 13.37 -0.83
C ASN A 105 -21.87 13.46 -1.57
N ARG A 106 -22.05 12.69 -2.66
CA ARG A 106 -23.27 12.72 -3.48
C ARG A 106 -24.33 11.72 -3.04
N TYR A 107 -23.92 10.51 -2.69
CA TYR A 107 -24.81 9.38 -2.45
C TYR A 107 -24.91 9.00 -0.98
N GLY A 108 -24.10 9.64 -0.11
CA GLY A 108 -24.08 9.39 1.32
C GLY A 108 -23.04 8.33 1.74
N PRO A 109 -23.11 7.84 2.99
CA PRO A 109 -22.10 6.95 3.57
C PRO A 109 -22.07 5.55 2.96
N MET A 110 -23.07 5.18 2.16
CA MET A 110 -23.17 3.89 1.50
C MET A 110 -23.81 4.06 0.12
N TRP A 111 -23.18 3.52 -0.93
CA TRP A 111 -23.66 3.62 -2.31
C TRP A 111 -23.32 2.40 -3.13
N LYS A 112 -24.08 2.15 -4.20
CA LYS A 112 -23.83 1.03 -5.12
C LYS A 112 -23.09 1.50 -6.37
N SER A 113 -22.15 0.70 -6.85
CA SER A 113 -21.43 0.93 -8.11
C SER A 113 -21.43 -0.36 -8.93
N LYS A 114 -21.67 -0.25 -10.25
CA LYS A 114 -21.69 -1.40 -11.15
C LYS A 114 -20.50 -1.33 -12.10
N PHE A 115 -19.57 -2.28 -11.95
CA PHE A 115 -18.38 -2.42 -12.80
C PHE A 115 -18.51 -3.69 -13.64
N GLY A 116 -19.02 -3.53 -14.88
CA GLY A 116 -19.32 -4.67 -15.74
C GLY A 116 -20.36 -5.61 -15.09
N PRO A 117 -20.04 -6.91 -14.89
CA PRO A 117 -20.95 -7.84 -14.22
C PRO A 117 -20.93 -7.72 -12.69
N TYR A 118 -19.96 -6.99 -12.12
CA TYR A 118 -19.77 -6.91 -10.67
C TYR A 118 -20.57 -5.76 -10.06
N MET A 119 -21.29 -6.06 -8.99
CA MET A 119 -21.89 -5.07 -8.09
C MET A 119 -20.96 -4.88 -6.89
N VAL A 120 -20.63 -3.62 -6.61
CA VAL A 120 -19.81 -3.19 -5.47
C VAL A 120 -20.63 -2.22 -4.63
N ILE A 121 -20.77 -2.51 -3.35
CA ILE A 121 -21.44 -1.65 -2.37
C ILE A 121 -20.37 -0.98 -1.54
N SER A 122 -20.07 0.27 -1.83
CA SER A 122 -19.04 0.98 -1.08
C SER A 122 -19.62 1.50 0.23
N VAL A 123 -18.89 1.30 1.33
CA VAL A 123 -19.25 1.75 2.67
C VAL A 123 -18.14 2.63 3.22
N ALA A 124 -18.49 3.83 3.67
CA ALA A 124 -17.52 4.86 4.10
C ALA A 124 -17.89 5.50 5.45
N ASP A 125 -18.53 4.71 6.33
CA ASP A 125 -18.92 5.06 7.68
C ASP A 125 -18.51 3.96 8.66
N ALA A 126 -18.04 4.34 9.85
CA ALA A 126 -17.44 3.41 10.81
C ALA A 126 -18.46 2.39 11.36
N ASP A 127 -19.68 2.82 11.67
CA ASP A 127 -20.72 1.95 12.24
C ASP A 127 -21.22 0.95 11.19
N LEU A 128 -21.31 1.39 9.93
CA LEU A 128 -21.63 0.51 8.81
C LEU A 128 -20.51 -0.50 8.51
N ILE A 129 -19.24 -0.07 8.57
CA ILE A 129 -18.09 -0.97 8.43
C ILE A 129 -18.06 -2.01 9.56
N GLU A 130 -18.37 -1.61 10.79
CA GLU A 130 -18.50 -2.53 11.92
C GLU A 130 -19.56 -3.62 11.64
N GLN A 131 -20.72 -3.25 11.11
CA GLN A 131 -21.76 -4.20 10.73
C GLN A 131 -21.24 -5.22 9.71
N VAL A 132 -20.49 -4.77 8.69
CA VAL A 132 -19.87 -5.66 7.69
C VAL A 132 -18.90 -6.64 8.36
N ILE A 133 -17.95 -6.12 9.16
CA ILE A 133 -16.87 -6.93 9.75
C ILE A 133 -17.42 -7.94 10.78
N ARG A 134 -18.42 -7.58 11.58
CA ARG A 134 -19.05 -8.49 12.55
C ARG A 134 -19.76 -9.68 11.91
N GLN A 135 -20.11 -9.56 10.63
CA GLN A 135 -20.77 -10.60 9.85
C GLN A 135 -19.78 -11.39 8.97
N GLU A 136 -18.47 -11.16 9.12
CA GLU A 136 -17.47 -11.96 8.43
C GLU A 136 -17.50 -13.42 8.91
N GLY A 137 -17.52 -14.35 7.97
CA GLY A 137 -17.40 -15.78 8.26
C GLY A 137 -15.98 -16.18 8.67
N LYS A 138 -15.80 -17.48 8.95
CA LYS A 138 -14.50 -18.05 9.34
C LYS A 138 -13.40 -17.81 8.30
N TYR A 139 -13.76 -17.74 7.02
CA TYR A 139 -12.84 -17.55 5.90
C TYR A 139 -13.26 -16.29 5.11
N PRO A 140 -12.86 -15.08 5.56
CA PRO A 140 -13.18 -13.86 4.84
C PRO A 140 -12.53 -13.87 3.46
N ILE A 141 -13.31 -13.56 2.44
CA ILE A 141 -12.86 -13.49 1.05
C ILE A 141 -12.80 -12.02 0.63
N ARG A 142 -11.68 -11.62 0.01
CA ARG A 142 -11.51 -10.28 -0.58
C ARG A 142 -11.91 -10.31 -2.05
N PHE A 143 -12.02 -9.14 -2.67
CA PHE A 143 -12.20 -9.06 -4.12
C PHE A 143 -11.07 -9.82 -4.84
N ASP A 144 -11.45 -10.56 -5.88
CA ASP A 144 -10.59 -11.50 -6.58
C ASP A 144 -9.38 -10.80 -7.23
N MET A 145 -8.17 -11.18 -6.81
CA MET A 145 -6.90 -10.71 -7.37
C MET A 145 -6.48 -11.57 -8.57
N LYS A 146 -7.37 -11.75 -9.56
CA LYS A 146 -7.15 -12.64 -10.72
C LYS A 146 -5.85 -12.37 -11.46
N ASN A 147 -5.45 -11.11 -11.59
CA ASN A 147 -4.20 -10.75 -12.24
C ASN A 147 -2.95 -11.26 -11.51
N TRP A 148 -3.04 -11.48 -10.20
CA TRP A 148 -1.96 -12.08 -9.42
C TRP A 148 -1.98 -13.59 -9.55
N THR A 149 -3.15 -14.22 -9.36
CA THR A 149 -3.30 -15.69 -9.48
C THR A 149 -3.01 -16.20 -10.88
N ASP A 150 -3.45 -15.50 -11.93
CA ASP A 150 -3.15 -15.86 -13.32
C ASP A 150 -1.64 -15.87 -13.62
N TYR A 151 -0.86 -14.99 -12.98
CA TYR A 151 0.60 -15.02 -13.08
C TYR A 151 1.18 -16.26 -12.39
N ARG A 152 0.66 -16.60 -11.20
CA ARG A 152 1.08 -17.80 -10.45
C ARG A 152 0.80 -19.07 -11.24
N ASP A 153 -0.40 -19.18 -11.81
CA ASP A 153 -0.80 -20.30 -12.66
C ASP A 153 0.11 -20.42 -13.89
N LEU A 154 0.46 -19.29 -14.52
CA LEU A 154 1.34 -19.26 -15.69
C LEU A 154 2.75 -19.75 -15.39
N ARG A 155 3.24 -19.56 -14.15
CA ARG A 155 4.59 -19.95 -13.71
C ARG A 155 4.63 -21.24 -12.89
N GLY A 156 3.48 -21.80 -12.54
CA GLY A 156 3.40 -22.95 -11.63
C GLY A 156 3.83 -22.61 -10.21
N TYR A 157 3.65 -21.36 -9.77
CA TYR A 157 3.96 -20.95 -8.40
C TYR A 157 2.76 -21.12 -7.48
N ALA A 158 3.02 -21.46 -6.22
CA ALA A 158 1.97 -21.53 -5.21
C ALA A 158 1.41 -20.13 -4.87
N TYR A 159 0.18 -20.15 -4.39
CA TYR A 159 -0.48 -18.96 -3.91
C TYR A 159 0.03 -18.61 -2.52
N GLY A 160 0.01 -17.32 -2.21
CA GLY A 160 0.32 -16.81 -0.91
C GLY A 160 -0.95 -16.31 -0.20
N PRO A 161 -0.80 -15.69 0.96
CA PRO A 161 -1.93 -15.30 1.79
C PRO A 161 -2.83 -14.17 1.23
N PHE A 162 -2.40 -13.43 0.20
CA PHE A 162 -3.24 -12.46 -0.49
C PHE A 162 -4.02 -13.07 -1.65
N THR A 163 -3.52 -14.16 -2.23
CA THR A 163 -4.07 -14.80 -3.44
C THR A 163 -4.87 -16.07 -3.13
N GLU A 164 -4.61 -16.71 -1.99
CA GLU A 164 -5.33 -17.87 -1.52
C GLU A 164 -6.63 -17.49 -0.76
N ASN A 165 -7.64 -18.37 -0.79
CA ASN A 165 -8.90 -18.18 -0.08
C ASN A 165 -9.32 -19.42 0.73
N GLY A 166 -10.42 -19.31 1.48
CA GLY A 166 -11.06 -20.45 2.14
C GLY A 166 -10.23 -21.13 3.24
N SER A 167 -10.39 -22.44 3.38
CA SER A 167 -9.68 -23.24 4.39
C SER A 167 -8.17 -23.25 4.18
N LYS A 168 -7.72 -23.24 2.91
CA LYS A 168 -6.30 -23.24 2.56
C LYS A 168 -5.62 -21.94 3.00
N TRP A 169 -6.27 -20.81 2.74
CA TRP A 169 -5.84 -19.50 3.25
C TRP A 169 -5.72 -19.53 4.77
N ASN A 170 -6.71 -20.10 5.46
CA ASN A 170 -6.71 -20.16 6.92
C ASN A 170 -5.56 -21.03 7.47
N GLN A 171 -5.23 -22.15 6.82
CA GLN A 171 -4.06 -22.96 7.14
C GLN A 171 -2.78 -22.13 6.99
N LEU A 172 -2.58 -21.49 5.83
CA LEU A 172 -1.42 -20.63 5.57
C LEU A 172 -1.29 -19.54 6.64
N ARG A 173 -2.36 -18.78 6.89
CA ARG A 173 -2.38 -17.69 7.86
C ARG A 173 -2.11 -18.16 9.29
N SER A 174 -2.62 -19.32 9.67
CA SER A 174 -2.42 -19.89 11.01
C SER A 174 -0.97 -20.26 11.29
N VAL A 175 -0.17 -20.57 10.27
CA VAL A 175 1.27 -20.83 10.40
C VAL A 175 2.07 -19.53 10.32
N LEU A 176 1.84 -18.71 9.29
CA LEU A 176 2.56 -17.45 9.08
C LEU A 176 2.42 -16.49 10.27
N ASN A 177 1.23 -16.39 10.85
CA ASN A 177 0.96 -15.45 11.95
C ASN A 177 1.70 -15.80 13.26
N GLN A 178 2.15 -17.05 13.45
CA GLN A 178 2.69 -17.49 14.74
C GLN A 178 3.93 -16.71 15.14
N LYS A 179 4.80 -16.43 14.18
CA LYS A 179 6.05 -15.70 14.41
C LYS A 179 5.95 -14.23 13.99
N MET A 180 5.08 -13.88 13.04
CA MET A 180 5.00 -12.51 12.52
C MET A 180 4.12 -11.55 13.34
N LEU A 181 2.97 -11.99 13.88
CA LEU A 181 1.94 -11.09 14.44
C LEU A 181 1.70 -11.27 15.94
N ARG A 182 2.29 -12.29 16.58
CA ARG A 182 2.12 -12.51 18.02
C ARG A 182 3.04 -11.55 18.79
N PRO A 183 2.53 -10.71 19.70
CA PRO A 183 3.35 -9.72 20.41
C PRO A 183 4.57 -10.31 21.11
N ARG A 184 4.44 -11.50 21.71
CA ARG A 184 5.54 -12.21 22.39
C ARG A 184 6.69 -12.58 21.45
N ASP A 185 6.37 -12.94 20.21
CA ASP A 185 7.34 -13.39 19.21
C ASP A 185 7.96 -12.18 18.49
N MET A 186 7.20 -11.08 18.35
CA MET A 186 7.67 -9.83 17.76
C MET A 186 8.79 -9.14 18.56
N VAL A 187 8.93 -9.43 19.86
CA VAL A 187 10.02 -8.90 20.71
C VAL A 187 11.39 -9.25 20.12
N ALA A 188 11.54 -10.43 19.51
CA ALA A 188 12.78 -10.89 18.91
C ALA A 188 13.23 -10.01 17.73
N TYR A 189 12.30 -9.33 17.06
CA TYR A 189 12.62 -8.48 15.90
C TYR A 189 13.04 -7.06 16.28
N VAL A 190 12.84 -6.62 17.52
CA VAL A 190 13.15 -5.24 17.93
C VAL A 190 14.64 -4.93 17.78
N LYS A 191 15.51 -5.82 18.25
CA LYS A 191 16.96 -5.61 18.13
C LYS A 191 17.41 -5.56 16.67
N PRO A 192 17.10 -6.56 15.80
CA PRO A 192 17.45 -6.49 14.38
C PRO A 192 16.89 -5.27 13.67
N ILE A 193 15.66 -4.84 13.97
CA ILE A 193 15.08 -3.64 13.37
C ILE A 193 15.82 -2.37 13.83
N ASN A 194 16.18 -2.26 15.11
CA ASN A 194 16.97 -1.13 15.61
C ASN A 194 18.37 -1.06 14.97
N GLU A 195 18.98 -2.20 14.66
CA GLU A 195 20.24 -2.25 13.88
C GLU A 195 20.03 -1.68 12.47
N VAL A 196 18.95 -2.07 11.78
CA VAL A 196 18.61 -1.50 10.45
C VAL A 196 18.34 0.01 10.53
N VAL A 197 17.67 0.48 11.59
CA VAL A 197 17.46 1.92 11.84
C VAL A 197 18.79 2.64 12.05
N THR A 198 19.71 2.04 12.81
CA THR A 198 21.06 2.59 13.04
C THR A 198 21.81 2.78 11.73
N ASP A 199 21.74 1.78 10.83
CA ASP A 199 22.38 1.85 9.52
C ASP A 199 21.72 2.90 8.61
N LEU A 200 20.39 3.05 8.68
CA LEU A 200 19.69 4.13 7.98
C LEU A 200 20.19 5.49 8.46
N LEU A 201 20.27 5.73 9.77
CA LEU A 201 20.73 7.00 10.32
C LEU A 201 22.17 7.31 9.89
N ALA A 202 23.08 6.32 9.96
CA ALA A 202 24.45 6.46 9.47
C ALA A 202 24.50 6.83 7.99
N ARG A 203 23.67 6.16 7.16
CA ARG A 203 23.55 6.45 5.74
C ARG A 203 23.02 7.85 5.46
N LEU A 204 21.99 8.29 6.18
CA LEU A 204 21.42 9.63 6.03
C LEU A 204 22.43 10.71 6.42
N HIS A 205 23.21 10.49 7.48
CA HIS A 205 24.30 11.40 7.86
C HIS A 205 25.36 11.50 6.76
N MET A 206 25.80 10.38 6.17
CA MET A 206 26.77 10.39 5.07
C MET A 206 26.23 11.12 3.83
N LEU A 207 24.98 10.86 3.44
CA LEU A 207 24.34 11.51 2.29
C LEU A 207 24.11 13.00 2.52
N SER A 208 23.77 13.39 3.74
CA SER A 208 23.58 14.77 4.14
C SER A 208 24.91 15.54 4.12
N ALA A 209 25.98 14.95 4.67
CA ALA A 209 27.30 15.55 4.72
C ALA A 209 27.89 15.81 3.32
N SER A 210 27.63 14.92 2.35
CA SER A 210 28.09 15.09 0.97
C SER A 210 27.29 16.11 0.16
N ASN A 211 26.14 16.57 0.66
CA ASN A 211 25.21 17.43 -0.05
C ASN A 211 24.70 18.60 0.82
N GLY A 212 25.62 19.24 1.54
CA GLY A 212 25.36 20.51 2.23
C GLY A 212 24.26 20.45 3.31
N GLY A 213 24.07 19.29 3.95
CA GLY A 213 23.04 19.10 4.96
C GLY A 213 21.71 18.53 4.45
N MET A 214 21.60 18.24 3.14
CA MET A 214 20.35 17.75 2.54
C MET A 214 20.49 16.32 2.01
N VAL A 215 19.47 15.49 2.20
CA VAL A 215 19.38 14.17 1.56
C VAL A 215 18.42 14.24 0.36
N ASN A 216 18.95 14.07 -0.84
CA ASN A 216 18.14 14.01 -2.05
C ASN A 216 17.38 12.67 -2.13
N ASN A 217 16.12 12.72 -2.58
CA ASN A 217 15.28 11.54 -2.77
C ASN A 217 15.15 10.64 -1.52
N LEU A 218 14.86 11.24 -0.37
CA LEU A 218 14.68 10.54 0.90
C LEU A 218 13.66 9.40 0.83
N ALA A 219 12.63 9.52 -0.01
CA ALA A 219 11.65 8.46 -0.24
C ALA A 219 12.33 7.15 -0.69
N ASN A 220 13.25 7.21 -1.66
CA ASN A 220 13.98 6.02 -2.12
C ASN A 220 14.88 5.41 -1.05
N GLU A 221 15.39 6.23 -0.13
CA GLU A 221 16.14 5.73 1.02
C GLU A 221 15.21 4.99 2.00
N PHE A 222 13.95 5.41 2.14
CA PHE A 222 12.96 4.63 2.87
C PHE A 222 12.56 3.32 2.18
N TYR A 223 12.52 3.30 0.84
CA TYR A 223 12.35 2.05 0.09
C TYR A 223 13.46 1.03 0.41
N LYS A 224 14.72 1.47 0.45
CA LYS A 224 15.85 0.62 0.83
C LYS A 224 15.76 0.18 2.29
N PHE A 225 15.40 1.09 3.20
CA PHE A 225 15.21 0.78 4.61
C PHE A 225 14.10 -0.25 4.83
N ALA A 226 12.95 -0.07 4.20
CA ALA A 226 11.83 -1.00 4.33
C ALA A 226 12.19 -2.37 3.76
N PHE A 227 12.92 -2.41 2.64
CA PHE A 227 13.41 -3.66 2.05
C PHE A 227 14.43 -4.38 2.93
N GLU A 228 15.41 -3.66 3.50
CA GLU A 228 16.37 -4.21 4.46
C GLU A 228 15.65 -4.72 5.72
N GLY A 229 14.71 -3.95 6.26
CA GLY A 229 13.97 -4.26 7.47
C GLY A 229 13.10 -5.51 7.32
N ILE A 230 12.27 -5.57 6.27
CA ILE A 230 11.44 -6.75 6.02
C ILE A 230 12.29 -7.98 5.70
N SER A 231 13.42 -7.82 5.00
CA SER A 231 14.32 -8.93 4.67
C SER A 231 15.06 -9.48 5.89
N THR A 232 15.41 -8.59 6.83
CA THR A 232 15.99 -8.97 8.12
C THR A 232 15.03 -9.86 8.91
N VAL A 233 13.73 -9.57 8.86
CA VAL A 233 12.70 -10.41 9.52
C VAL A 233 12.42 -11.67 8.72
N LEU A 234 12.15 -11.54 7.42
CA LEU A 234 11.70 -12.66 6.59
C LEU A 234 12.79 -13.67 6.32
N PHE A 235 14.01 -13.24 5.98
CA PHE A 235 15.12 -14.13 5.61
C PHE A 235 16.14 -14.31 6.74
N GLU A 236 15.97 -13.60 7.86
CA GLU A 236 16.93 -13.58 8.96
C GLU A 236 18.32 -13.12 8.48
N LYS A 237 18.34 -12.13 7.58
CA LYS A 237 19.54 -11.70 6.86
C LYS A 237 19.52 -10.21 6.53
N ARG A 238 20.68 -9.57 6.71
CA ARG A 238 21.00 -8.22 6.21
C ARG A 238 21.36 -8.30 4.73
N LEU A 239 20.69 -7.49 3.90
CA LEU A 239 20.92 -7.48 2.44
C LEU A 239 22.00 -6.48 2.03
N GLY A 240 22.33 -5.52 2.90
CA GLY A 240 23.28 -4.45 2.60
C GLY A 240 22.66 -3.29 1.80
N CYS A 241 21.32 -3.17 1.78
CA CYS A 241 20.62 -2.12 1.02
C CYS A 241 20.92 -0.69 1.53
N LEU A 242 21.49 -0.57 2.74
CA LEU A 242 21.84 0.69 3.39
C LEU A 242 23.35 0.94 3.45
N GLU A 243 24.17 0.06 2.90
CA GLU A 243 25.62 0.25 2.84
C GLU A 243 26.02 1.35 1.85
N GLN A 244 27.28 1.80 1.90
CA GLN A 244 27.79 2.80 0.97
C GLN A 244 27.68 2.32 -0.50
N SER A 245 28.01 1.05 -0.76
CA SER A 245 27.85 0.40 -2.05
C SER A 245 26.61 -0.50 -2.04
N VAL A 246 25.46 0.07 -2.39
CA VAL A 246 24.19 -0.67 -2.43
C VAL A 246 24.21 -1.72 -3.55
N PRO A 247 23.83 -2.99 -3.29
CA PRO A 247 23.73 -4.01 -4.32
C PRO A 247 22.76 -3.62 -5.43
N GLU A 248 23.14 -3.82 -6.70
CA GLU A 248 22.31 -3.45 -7.86
C GLU A 248 20.92 -4.11 -7.83
N GLU A 249 20.85 -5.36 -7.38
CA GLU A 249 19.61 -6.13 -7.18
C GLU A 249 18.58 -5.38 -6.32
N THR A 250 19.02 -4.51 -5.41
CA THR A 250 18.16 -3.70 -4.53
C THR A 250 17.22 -2.80 -5.31
N GLN A 251 17.77 -1.98 -6.22
CA GLN A 251 16.95 -1.03 -6.97
C GLN A 251 16.08 -1.74 -8.00
N VAL A 252 16.61 -2.81 -8.62
CA VAL A 252 15.86 -3.67 -9.55
C VAL A 252 14.63 -4.27 -8.87
N PHE A 253 14.78 -4.75 -7.62
CA PHE A 253 13.67 -5.28 -6.84
C PHE A 253 12.63 -4.21 -6.50
N ILE A 254 13.07 -3.05 -5.97
CA ILE A 254 12.18 -1.91 -5.64
C ILE A 254 11.37 -1.47 -6.87
N ASP A 255 12.02 -1.35 -8.02
CA ASP A 255 11.36 -0.93 -9.26
C ASP A 255 10.38 -2.00 -9.76
N ALA A 256 10.68 -3.29 -9.58
CA ALA A 256 9.78 -4.39 -9.90
C ALA A 256 8.52 -4.37 -9.02
N VAL A 257 8.66 -4.17 -7.70
CA VAL A 257 7.53 -4.03 -6.78
C VAL A 257 6.63 -2.86 -7.18
N ARG A 258 7.23 -1.70 -7.44
CA ARG A 258 6.50 -0.51 -7.90
C ARG A 258 5.75 -0.78 -9.21
N THR A 259 6.39 -1.47 -10.16
CA THR A 259 5.78 -1.86 -11.45
C THR A 259 4.55 -2.73 -11.24
N VAL A 260 4.63 -3.72 -10.35
CA VAL A 260 3.49 -4.59 -10.00
C VAL A 260 2.34 -3.76 -9.41
N PHE A 261 2.59 -2.88 -8.44
CA PHE A 261 1.53 -2.09 -7.83
C PHE A 261 0.89 -1.10 -8.81
N ILE A 262 1.68 -0.32 -9.57
CA ILE A 262 1.17 0.68 -10.52
C ILE A 262 0.31 0.04 -11.63
N HIS A 263 0.63 -1.19 -12.03
CA HIS A 263 -0.07 -1.86 -13.13
C HIS A 263 -1.16 -2.83 -12.66
N SER A 264 -1.22 -3.19 -11.37
CA SER A 264 -2.19 -4.16 -10.85
C SER A 264 -3.64 -3.79 -11.13
N GLU A 265 -4.06 -2.56 -10.85
CA GLU A 265 -5.44 -2.12 -11.10
C GLU A 265 -5.80 -2.17 -12.59
N LYS A 266 -4.89 -1.73 -13.46
CA LYS A 266 -5.07 -1.81 -14.92
C LYS A 266 -5.18 -3.26 -15.38
N MET A 267 -4.34 -4.15 -14.85
CA MET A 267 -4.37 -5.58 -15.19
C MET A 267 -5.62 -6.30 -14.67
N ALA A 268 -6.21 -5.83 -13.56
CA ALA A 268 -7.46 -6.37 -13.03
C ALA A 268 -8.67 -5.97 -13.90
N LEU A 269 -8.65 -4.79 -14.53
CA LEU A 269 -9.75 -4.31 -15.38
C LEU A 269 -9.73 -4.88 -16.81
N ILE A 270 -8.56 -5.30 -17.32
CA ILE A 270 -8.42 -5.82 -18.69
C ILE A 270 -8.83 -7.30 -18.73
N PRO A 271 -9.77 -7.73 -19.60
CA PRO A 271 -10.13 -9.13 -19.77
C PRO A 271 -8.91 -10.02 -20.07
N LYS A 272 -8.86 -11.21 -19.46
CA LYS A 272 -7.72 -12.14 -19.52
C LYS A 272 -7.18 -12.39 -20.95
N TRP A 273 -8.07 -12.63 -21.91
CA TRP A 273 -7.70 -12.91 -23.30
C TRP A 273 -7.01 -11.72 -24.00
N ILE A 274 -7.43 -10.48 -23.70
CA ILE A 274 -6.76 -9.27 -24.19
C ILE A 274 -5.42 -9.12 -23.47
N ARG A 275 -5.43 -9.27 -22.14
CA ARG A 275 -4.25 -9.08 -21.28
C ARG A 275 -3.08 -9.95 -21.76
N MET A 276 -3.33 -11.21 -22.11
CA MET A 276 -2.30 -12.14 -22.57
C MET A 276 -1.56 -11.72 -23.85
N ILE A 277 -2.14 -10.84 -24.66
CA ILE A 277 -1.55 -10.38 -25.93
C ILE A 277 -0.83 -9.02 -25.75
N LEU A 278 -1.13 -8.29 -24.67
CA LEU A 278 -0.58 -6.95 -24.44
C LEU A 278 0.91 -7.01 -24.02
N PRO A 279 1.80 -6.18 -24.60
CA PRO A 279 3.18 -6.05 -24.14
C PRO A 279 3.30 -5.69 -22.65
N LEU A 280 2.31 -4.94 -22.14
CA LEU A 280 2.23 -4.56 -20.74
C LEU A 280 2.08 -5.77 -19.80
N TRP A 281 1.42 -6.85 -20.23
CA TRP A 281 1.33 -8.08 -19.44
C TRP A 281 2.68 -8.77 -19.33
N LYS A 282 3.47 -8.80 -20.42
CA LYS A 282 4.84 -9.33 -20.38
C LYS A 282 5.71 -8.53 -19.41
N HIS A 283 5.64 -7.20 -19.46
CA HIS A 283 6.37 -6.34 -18.53
C HIS A 283 5.95 -6.58 -17.07
N TYR A 284 4.64 -6.70 -16.82
CA TYR A 284 4.09 -7.03 -15.51
C TYR A 284 4.56 -8.40 -14.99
N CYS A 285 4.52 -9.45 -15.83
CA CYS A 285 5.02 -10.78 -15.47
C CYS A 285 6.53 -10.77 -15.19
N ASN A 286 7.33 -10.04 -15.98
CA ASN A 286 8.76 -9.93 -15.73
C ASN A 286 9.07 -9.28 -14.37
N ALA A 287 8.29 -8.26 -13.98
CA ALA A 287 8.43 -7.64 -12.66
C ALA A 287 8.11 -8.65 -11.53
N TRP A 288 7.08 -9.47 -11.70
CA TRP A 288 6.82 -10.57 -10.78
C TRP A 288 7.93 -11.63 -10.77
N ASP A 289 8.51 -11.96 -11.92
CA ASP A 289 9.62 -12.92 -12.01
C ASP A 289 10.84 -12.44 -11.22
N VAL A 290 11.13 -11.14 -11.22
CA VAL A 290 12.17 -10.53 -10.36
C VAL A 290 11.86 -10.75 -8.88
N ILE A 291 10.61 -10.50 -8.46
CA ILE A 291 10.19 -10.65 -7.05
C ILE A 291 10.31 -12.10 -6.59
N PHE A 292 9.80 -13.03 -7.39
CA PHE A 292 9.81 -14.46 -7.07
C PHE A 292 11.22 -15.04 -7.08
N SER A 293 12.02 -14.73 -8.10
CA SER A 293 13.40 -15.23 -8.20
C SER A 293 14.27 -14.77 -7.05
N PHE A 294 14.12 -13.51 -6.61
CA PHE A 294 14.81 -13.01 -5.42
C PHE A 294 14.40 -13.79 -4.15
N GLY A 295 13.09 -13.93 -3.91
CA GLY A 295 12.59 -14.64 -2.74
C GLY A 295 13.05 -16.11 -2.70
N MET A 296 12.93 -16.82 -3.82
CA MET A 296 13.39 -18.22 -3.95
C MET A 296 14.90 -18.34 -3.70
N LYS A 297 15.71 -17.49 -4.35
CA LYS A 297 17.17 -17.47 -4.18
C LYS A 297 17.58 -17.33 -2.71
N GLU A 298 16.91 -16.47 -1.94
CA GLU A 298 17.24 -16.29 -0.52
C GLU A 298 16.72 -17.44 0.36
N ILE A 299 15.59 -18.06 0.00
CA ILE A 299 15.08 -19.26 0.70
C ILE A 299 16.00 -20.45 0.45
N ASP A 300 16.42 -20.69 -0.79
CA ASP A 300 17.35 -21.77 -1.16
C ASP A 300 18.66 -21.66 -0.38
N LYS A 301 19.24 -20.46 -0.30
CA LYS A 301 20.44 -20.20 0.52
C LYS A 301 20.22 -20.53 2.00
N LYS A 302 19.05 -20.19 2.55
CA LYS A 302 18.71 -20.49 3.94
C LYS A 302 18.53 -21.99 4.16
N MET A 303 17.90 -22.70 3.22
CA MET A 303 17.75 -24.16 3.26
C MET A 303 19.10 -24.88 3.24
N ILE A 304 20.03 -24.44 2.38
CA ILE A 304 21.40 -24.96 2.35
C ILE A 304 22.07 -24.76 3.71
N LYS A 305 22.03 -23.54 4.26
CA LYS A 305 22.63 -23.23 5.56
C LYS A 305 22.03 -24.08 6.70
N ILE A 306 20.71 -24.24 6.73
CA ILE A 306 20.03 -25.10 7.71
C ILE A 306 20.51 -26.55 7.57
N SER A 307 20.61 -27.06 6.35
CA SER A 307 21.04 -28.43 6.07
C SER A 307 22.48 -28.67 6.54
N GLU A 308 23.37 -27.70 6.32
CA GLU A 308 24.75 -27.74 6.81
C GLU A 308 24.83 -27.71 8.36
N MET A 309 24.02 -26.87 9.02
CA MET A 309 23.95 -26.83 10.48
C MET A 309 23.47 -28.15 11.06
N VAL A 310 22.42 -28.75 10.47
CA VAL A 310 21.92 -30.08 10.87
C VAL A 310 22.99 -31.14 10.67
N ALA A 311 23.72 -31.12 9.55
CA ALA A 311 24.81 -32.06 9.28
C ALA A 311 25.96 -31.93 10.30
N ARG A 312 26.21 -30.73 10.84
CA ARG A 312 27.18 -30.48 11.91
C ARG A 312 26.65 -30.78 13.32
N GLY A 313 25.37 -31.11 13.47
CA GLY A 313 24.73 -31.33 14.78
C GLY A 313 24.53 -30.05 15.59
N GLU A 314 24.52 -28.89 14.94
CA GLU A 314 24.30 -27.59 15.57
C GLU A 314 22.79 -27.36 15.86
N PRO A 315 22.43 -26.69 16.98
CA PRO A 315 21.05 -26.34 17.24
C PRO A 315 20.52 -25.38 16.18
N LEU A 316 19.30 -25.62 15.70
CA LEU A 316 18.61 -24.73 14.77
C LEU A 316 18.05 -23.52 15.51
N GLU A 317 18.83 -22.46 15.54
CA GLU A 317 18.39 -21.15 16.03
C GLU A 317 17.89 -20.29 14.87
N GLY A 318 16.68 -19.74 15.03
CA GLY A 318 16.10 -18.81 14.07
C GLY A 318 14.67 -18.44 14.41
N GLU A 319 14.16 -17.41 13.74
CA GLU A 319 12.91 -16.77 14.13
C GLU A 319 11.78 -17.09 13.16
N TYR A 320 11.87 -16.62 11.92
CA TYR A 320 10.76 -16.67 10.98
C TYR A 320 10.95 -17.75 9.91
N LEU A 321 11.86 -17.56 8.96
CA LEU A 321 12.06 -18.53 7.88
C LEU A 321 12.61 -19.85 8.40
N THR A 322 13.48 -19.82 9.41
CA THR A 322 13.93 -21.07 10.06
C THR A 322 12.76 -21.83 10.67
N TYR A 323 11.82 -21.12 11.32
CA TYR A 323 10.59 -21.72 11.83
C TYR A 323 9.70 -22.28 10.71
N LEU A 324 9.51 -21.55 9.61
CA LEU A 324 8.67 -22.00 8.50
C LEU A 324 9.23 -23.25 7.82
N LEU A 325 10.55 -23.31 7.63
CA LEU A 325 11.23 -24.44 6.99
C LEU A 325 11.31 -25.68 7.91
N SER A 326 11.44 -25.49 9.23
CA SER A 326 11.63 -26.61 10.17
C SER A 326 10.34 -27.23 10.70
N ASN A 327 9.23 -26.48 10.72
CA ASN A 327 8.01 -26.95 11.40
C ASN A 327 7.18 -27.98 10.60
N GLY A 328 7.48 -28.18 9.31
CA GLY A 328 6.82 -29.15 8.43
C GLY A 328 5.34 -28.90 8.15
N LYS A 329 4.80 -27.72 8.51
CA LYS A 329 3.36 -27.39 8.35
C LYS A 329 3.04 -26.76 7.00
N LEU A 330 4.06 -26.27 6.30
CA LEU A 330 3.98 -25.71 4.95
C LEU A 330 4.97 -26.44 4.05
N THR A 331 4.57 -26.65 2.81
CA THR A 331 5.45 -27.11 1.74
C THR A 331 6.39 -25.99 1.31
N GLU A 332 7.54 -26.35 0.73
CA GLU A 332 8.50 -25.38 0.18
C GLU A 332 7.84 -24.43 -0.83
N HIS A 333 7.00 -24.96 -1.73
CA HIS A 333 6.25 -24.15 -2.69
C HIS A 333 5.38 -23.10 -2.00
N GLU A 334 4.64 -23.48 -0.94
CA GLU A 334 3.80 -22.54 -0.18
C GLU A 334 4.63 -21.48 0.57
N ILE A 335 5.82 -21.85 1.05
CA ILE A 335 6.76 -20.91 1.66
C ILE A 335 7.23 -19.91 0.60
N HIS A 336 7.62 -20.37 -0.60
CA HIS A 336 8.01 -19.49 -1.71
C HIS A 336 6.89 -18.50 -2.09
N GLY A 337 5.67 -19.00 -2.28
CA GLY A 337 4.50 -18.17 -2.60
C GLY A 337 4.18 -17.14 -1.50
N SER A 338 4.28 -17.55 -0.25
CA SER A 338 3.97 -16.69 0.90
C SER A 338 5.03 -15.62 1.14
N ILE A 339 6.31 -15.98 1.09
CA ILE A 339 7.42 -15.05 1.35
C ILE A 339 7.50 -13.97 0.27
N ALA A 340 7.32 -14.32 -1.01
CA ALA A 340 7.32 -13.35 -2.10
C ALA A 340 6.24 -12.26 -1.91
N GLU A 341 5.05 -12.65 -1.45
CA GLU A 341 3.96 -11.71 -1.15
C GLU A 341 4.24 -10.84 0.07
N LEU A 342 4.76 -11.44 1.16
CA LEU A 342 5.11 -10.70 2.37
C LEU A 342 6.22 -9.69 2.12
N LEU A 343 7.24 -10.07 1.34
CA LEU A 343 8.37 -9.23 0.98
C LEU A 343 7.92 -7.99 0.22
N MET A 344 7.13 -8.17 -0.83
CA MET A 344 6.59 -7.07 -1.61
C MET A 344 5.70 -6.14 -0.78
N ALA A 345 4.81 -6.72 0.04
CA ALA A 345 3.86 -5.95 0.83
C ALA A 345 4.55 -5.05 1.89
N GLY A 346 5.73 -5.45 2.39
CA GLY A 346 6.44 -4.73 3.45
C GLY A 346 7.21 -3.47 2.99
N ILE A 347 7.48 -3.33 1.69
CA ILE A 347 8.37 -2.29 1.17
C ILE A 347 7.63 -0.98 0.92
N ASP A 348 6.75 -0.94 -0.09
CA ASP A 348 6.06 0.30 -0.50
C ASP A 348 5.23 0.88 0.63
N THR A 349 4.60 0.03 1.44
CA THR A 349 3.67 0.45 2.49
C THR A 349 4.35 1.23 3.61
N THR A 350 5.41 0.65 4.17
CA THR A 350 6.19 1.27 5.25
C THR A 350 6.89 2.53 4.75
N SER A 351 7.49 2.48 3.55
CA SER A 351 8.25 3.60 2.96
C SER A 351 7.38 4.82 2.71
N ASN A 352 6.18 4.63 2.15
CA ASN A 352 5.24 5.72 1.91
C ASN A 352 4.74 6.34 3.23
N THR A 353 4.44 5.50 4.22
CA THR A 353 3.99 5.97 5.54
C THR A 353 5.07 6.86 6.19
N MET A 354 6.33 6.42 6.19
CA MET A 354 7.46 7.20 6.72
C MET A 354 7.65 8.53 5.98
N SER A 355 7.52 8.51 4.65
CA SER A 355 7.62 9.71 3.83
C SER A 355 6.57 10.75 4.23
N TRP A 356 5.32 10.34 4.43
CA TRP A 356 4.25 11.23 4.87
C TRP A 356 4.42 11.72 6.31
N VAL A 357 4.89 10.86 7.22
CA VAL A 357 5.22 11.26 8.60
C VAL A 357 6.21 12.43 8.59
N LEU A 358 7.35 12.27 7.92
CA LEU A 358 8.37 13.33 7.92
C LEU A 358 7.93 14.58 7.18
N TYR A 359 7.20 14.43 6.08
CA TYR A 359 6.62 15.55 5.37
C TYR A 359 5.76 16.41 6.30
N HIS A 360 4.83 15.81 7.07
CA HIS A 360 3.97 16.56 7.98
C HIS A 360 4.71 17.12 9.18
N LEU A 361 5.64 16.36 9.79
CA LEU A 361 6.44 16.88 10.90
C LEU A 361 7.27 18.11 10.48
N SER A 362 7.86 18.10 9.28
CA SER A 362 8.61 19.26 8.77
C SER A 362 7.75 20.51 8.56
N ARG A 363 6.44 20.34 8.39
CA ARG A 363 5.48 21.44 8.19
C ARG A 363 4.81 21.90 9.48
N GLU A 364 4.92 21.11 10.55
CA GLU A 364 4.27 21.34 11.84
C GLU A 364 5.31 21.31 12.98
N PRO A 365 6.18 22.33 13.10
CA PRO A 365 7.31 22.31 14.04
C PRO A 365 6.91 22.09 15.50
N HIS A 366 5.73 22.57 15.90
CA HIS A 366 5.21 22.39 17.25
C HIS A 366 4.88 20.91 17.57
N LEU A 367 4.40 20.15 16.58
CA LEU A 367 4.15 18.71 16.73
C LEU A 367 5.46 17.92 16.68
N GLN A 368 6.41 18.35 15.85
CA GLN A 368 7.76 17.77 15.81
C GLN A 368 8.46 17.94 17.16
N GLU A 369 8.42 19.13 17.76
CA GLU A 369 9.01 19.41 19.07
C GLU A 369 8.34 18.58 20.18
N ARG A 370 7.00 18.52 20.19
CA ARG A 370 6.28 17.67 21.15
C ARG A 370 6.65 16.19 21.02
N LEU A 371 6.80 15.70 19.78
CA LEU A 371 7.22 14.32 19.54
C LEU A 371 8.66 14.09 20.01
N HIS A 372 9.56 15.04 19.73
CA HIS A 372 10.94 14.98 20.20
C HIS A 372 11.01 14.92 21.74
N GLN A 373 10.24 15.76 22.44
CA GLN A 373 10.15 15.75 23.90
C GLN A 373 9.63 14.42 24.47
N GLU A 374 8.62 13.80 23.84
CA GLU A 374 8.16 12.47 24.25
C GLU A 374 9.27 11.42 24.07
N VAL A 375 9.96 11.43 22.93
CA VAL A 375 11.03 10.47 22.64
C VAL A 375 12.21 10.67 23.59
N GLU A 376 12.68 11.89 23.79
CA GLU A 376 13.82 12.20 24.67
C GLU A 376 13.50 11.90 26.14
N GLY A 377 12.25 12.11 26.57
CA GLY A 377 11.79 11.76 27.91
C GLY A 377 11.73 10.26 28.18
N VAL A 378 11.55 9.44 27.14
CA VAL A 378 11.52 7.96 27.27
C VAL A 378 12.90 7.35 27.02
N CYS A 379 13.65 7.86 26.05
CA CYS A 379 14.92 7.34 25.58
C CYS A 379 16.00 8.44 25.58
N PRO A 380 16.44 8.93 26.75
CA PRO A 380 17.37 10.05 26.84
C PRO A 380 18.74 9.70 26.26
N GLY A 381 19.43 10.70 25.69
CA GLY A 381 20.83 10.57 25.30
C GLY A 381 21.10 9.56 24.19
N ASN A 382 20.17 9.43 23.23
CA ASN A 382 20.23 8.47 22.12
C ASN A 382 20.18 6.99 22.54
N THR A 383 19.54 6.70 23.69
CA THR A 383 19.33 5.31 24.11
C THR A 383 18.46 4.56 23.09
N ILE A 384 18.89 3.36 22.67
CA ILE A 384 18.14 2.54 21.71
C ILE A 384 16.85 2.02 22.38
N PRO A 385 15.65 2.27 21.81
CA PRO A 385 14.38 1.91 22.44
C PRO A 385 14.16 0.39 22.45
N ASN A 386 13.61 -0.13 23.56
CA ASN A 386 13.09 -1.49 23.65
C ASN A 386 11.54 -1.52 23.56
N VAL A 387 10.94 -2.72 23.67
CA VAL A 387 9.47 -2.90 23.60
C VAL A 387 8.73 -2.11 24.67
N GLN A 388 9.26 -2.06 25.89
CA GLN A 388 8.66 -1.37 27.03
C GLN A 388 8.71 0.15 26.84
N ASP A 389 9.74 0.67 26.18
CA ASP A 389 9.85 2.09 25.86
C ASP A 389 8.83 2.49 24.79
N LEU A 390 8.70 1.70 23.72
CA LEU A 390 7.68 1.90 22.70
C LEU A 390 6.25 1.86 23.28
N ALA A 391 6.02 1.14 24.39
CA ALA A 391 4.74 1.16 25.08
C ALA A 391 4.36 2.55 25.60
N LYS A 392 5.36 3.34 26.05
CA LYS A 392 5.21 4.67 26.66
C LYS A 392 5.07 5.81 25.65
N MET A 393 5.46 5.60 24.39
CA MET A 393 5.41 6.62 23.33
C MET A 393 4.01 6.73 22.69
N SER A 394 3.06 7.28 23.45
CA SER A 394 1.65 7.38 23.06
C SER A 394 1.41 8.37 21.91
N PHE A 395 2.13 9.50 21.90
CA PHE A 395 2.02 10.53 20.90
C PHE A 395 2.68 10.11 19.59
N LEU A 396 3.82 9.42 19.61
CA LEU A 396 4.39 8.76 18.42
C LEU A 396 3.37 7.84 17.73
N LYS A 397 2.68 7.00 18.51
CA LYS A 397 1.61 6.13 17.98
C LYS A 397 0.45 6.93 17.40
N ALA A 398 0.09 8.06 18.03
CA ALA A 398 -0.96 8.95 17.53
C ALA A 398 -0.55 9.61 16.20
N VAL A 399 0.70 10.06 16.06
CA VAL A 399 1.25 10.62 14.81
C VAL A 399 1.13 9.59 13.68
N ILE A 400 1.57 8.35 13.88
CA ILE A 400 1.46 7.29 12.86
C ILE A 400 -0.01 7.03 12.48
N LYS A 401 -0.91 6.93 13.47
CA LYS A 401 -2.35 6.76 13.22
C LYS A 401 -2.96 7.91 12.42
N GLU A 402 -2.58 9.14 12.74
CA GLU A 402 -3.08 10.34 12.05
C GLU A 402 -2.59 10.42 10.61
N ILE A 403 -1.33 10.04 10.37
CA ILE A 403 -0.81 9.93 9.01
C ILE A 403 -1.55 8.86 8.22
N LEU A 404 -1.82 7.69 8.79
CA LEU A 404 -2.61 6.65 8.12
C LEU A 404 -4.09 7.04 7.93
N ARG A 405 -4.63 7.93 8.77
CA ARG A 405 -5.98 8.50 8.59
C ARG A 405 -6.03 9.45 7.40
N LEU A 406 -4.99 10.27 7.20
CA LEU A 406 -4.92 11.26 6.12
C LEU A 406 -4.41 10.66 4.79
N TYR A 407 -3.44 9.77 4.87
CA TYR A 407 -2.72 9.15 3.74
C TYR A 407 -2.71 7.62 3.91
N PRO A 408 -3.87 6.97 3.83
CA PRO A 408 -3.92 5.51 3.87
C PRO A 408 -3.20 4.94 2.64
N VAL A 409 -2.21 4.07 2.86
CA VAL A 409 -1.50 3.41 1.77
C VAL A 409 -2.46 2.54 0.94
N VAL A 410 -3.39 1.88 1.62
CA VAL A 410 -4.45 1.08 1.00
C VAL A 410 -5.76 1.85 1.12
N PRO A 411 -6.28 2.46 0.04
CA PRO A 411 -7.42 3.38 0.12
C PRO A 411 -8.75 2.70 0.42
N SER A 412 -8.87 1.39 0.15
CA SER A 412 -10.09 0.62 0.42
C SER A 412 -9.76 -0.85 0.72
N ASN A 413 -10.57 -1.47 1.58
CA ASN A 413 -10.57 -2.90 1.82
C ASN A 413 -11.88 -3.48 1.30
N SER A 414 -11.89 -4.73 0.84
CA SER A 414 -13.08 -5.35 0.24
C SER A 414 -13.43 -6.68 0.89
N ARG A 415 -14.74 -6.99 0.92
CA ARG A 415 -15.27 -8.28 1.34
C ARG A 415 -16.30 -8.80 0.35
N LEU A 416 -16.14 -10.04 -0.07
CA LEU A 416 -17.16 -10.76 -0.84
C LEU A 416 -18.11 -11.45 0.14
N ILE A 417 -19.42 -11.20 0.00
CA ILE A 417 -20.45 -11.88 0.78
C ILE A 417 -20.60 -13.31 0.25
N VAL A 418 -20.13 -14.29 1.03
CA VAL A 418 -20.10 -15.72 0.62
C VAL A 418 -21.29 -16.51 1.13
N GLU A 419 -21.78 -16.22 2.35
CA GLU A 419 -22.80 -16.99 3.04
C GLU A 419 -23.83 -16.08 3.71
N GLY A 420 -25.05 -16.58 3.90
CA GLY A 420 -26.10 -15.93 4.70
C GLY A 420 -26.69 -14.60 4.19
N GLY A 421 -26.04 -13.93 3.24
CA GLY A 421 -26.29 -12.51 2.99
C GLY A 421 -25.77 -11.63 4.13
N THR A 422 -25.69 -10.32 3.93
CA THR A 422 -25.22 -9.38 4.97
C THR A 422 -26.21 -8.24 5.13
N LYS A 423 -26.53 -7.89 6.38
CA LYS A 423 -27.37 -6.73 6.69
C LYS A 423 -26.50 -5.54 7.04
N VAL A 424 -26.61 -4.44 6.30
CA VAL A 424 -25.85 -3.20 6.59
C VAL A 424 -26.76 -1.99 6.39
N GLY A 425 -26.86 -1.13 7.39
CA GLY A 425 -27.63 0.12 7.31
C GLY A 425 -29.11 -0.06 6.97
N GLY A 426 -29.72 -1.19 7.39
CA GLY A 426 -31.11 -1.53 7.07
C GLY A 426 -31.33 -2.18 5.68
N TYR A 427 -30.27 -2.40 4.91
CA TYR A 427 -30.30 -3.10 3.62
C TYR A 427 -29.85 -4.54 3.77
N VAL A 428 -30.44 -5.46 2.99
CA VAL A 428 -30.03 -6.87 2.93
C VAL A 428 -29.32 -7.14 1.61
N PHE A 429 -28.03 -7.45 1.67
CA PHE A 429 -27.24 -7.81 0.49
C PHE A 429 -27.18 -9.32 0.30
N PRO A 430 -27.48 -9.83 -0.91
CA PRO A 430 -27.36 -11.25 -1.20
C PRO A 430 -25.89 -11.69 -1.30
N LYS A 431 -25.69 -13.00 -1.40
CA LYS A 431 -24.38 -13.59 -1.72
C LYS A 431 -23.83 -13.04 -3.06
N ASN A 432 -22.51 -13.10 -3.21
CA ASN A 432 -21.75 -12.62 -4.37
C ASN A 432 -21.77 -11.11 -4.61
N VAL A 433 -22.17 -10.33 -3.61
CA VAL A 433 -21.99 -8.88 -3.61
C VAL A 433 -20.66 -8.55 -2.94
N ASN A 434 -19.90 -7.65 -3.55
CA ASN A 434 -18.69 -7.10 -2.92
C ASN A 434 -19.07 -5.86 -2.13
N VAL A 435 -18.62 -5.78 -0.89
CA VAL A 435 -18.76 -4.62 0.00
C VAL A 435 -17.39 -4.02 0.27
#